data_AF-A0A9D7D0K6-F1
#
_entry.id   AF-A0A9D7D0K6-F1
#
_cell.length_a   1.000
_cell.length_b   1.000
_cell.length_c   1.000
_cell.angle_alpha   90.00
_cell.angle_beta   90.00
_cell.angle_gamma   90.00
#
_symmetry.space_group_name_H-M   'P 1'
#
loop_
_entity.id
_entity.type
_entity.pdbx_description
1 polymer ?
#
loop_
_entity_poly.entity_id
_entity_poly.type
_entity_poly.pdbx_seq_one_letter_code
_entity_poly.pdbx_strand_id
1 'polypeptide(L)'
;MKSSRLGAFSGCTALTLALTIGACGGDAEEVSIPLGEPASSATPGPVAKTTAPVMATVGNQGGSVLNAEGVGVTVPPGALPEDVTLTVTSTPDALPPPKADAVGTPTTFGPSGLQFAKPVTVVLTFDPAKLPPGIDASRIVVFTAPDGTTNFEPLPTTVVDATHVSAQTIHFSVLVPVIPPPGVCFPTSCASLAPACGEQDDKCGGKLDCGPCFTDGGAADAGADGDAGVVDGSMDACVALTCGSYGPGTCGPRSDGCGVSIDCGACPVDAGDLDASADADGDAADADADADVDADADACTPMVCGSQCGMIANGCGCILNCGACPVDAGTQ
;
A
#
# COMPACT_ATOMS: atom_id res chain seq x y z
N MET A 1 20.97 46.90 34.83
CA MET A 1 20.33 48.17 35.28
C MET A 1 19.40 48.66 34.18
N LYS A 2 18.21 49.17 34.56
CA LYS A 2 17.10 49.75 33.79
C LYS A 2 15.96 48.83 33.31
N SER A 3 14.90 48.93 34.12
CA SER A 3 13.45 48.74 33.99
C SER A 3 12.80 48.92 32.60
N SER A 4 11.70 48.19 32.33
CA SER A 4 10.31 48.69 32.49
C SER A 4 9.24 47.96 31.65
N ARG A 5 8.09 47.71 32.31
CA ARG A 5 6.67 47.74 31.84
C ARG A 5 6.13 46.55 31.02
N LEU A 6 5.14 45.80 31.52
CA LEU A 6 3.67 46.04 31.69
C LEU A 6 2.87 45.65 30.44
N GLY A 7 1.99 44.64 30.57
CA GLY A 7 0.99 44.28 29.58
C GLY A 7 0.06 43.19 30.10
N ALA A 8 -1.14 43.58 30.51
CA ALA A 8 -2.22 42.76 31.05
C ALA A 8 -3.27 42.47 29.97
N PHE A 9 -3.85 41.27 29.92
CA PHE A 9 -5.16 40.96 29.33
C PHE A 9 -5.72 39.76 30.13
N SER A 10 -6.77 39.88 30.95
CA SER A 10 -8.17 40.28 30.70
C SER A 10 -9.03 39.09 30.25
N GLY A 11 -9.95 38.68 31.13
CA GLY A 11 -11.27 38.15 30.74
C GLY A 11 -11.54 36.66 30.98
N CYS A 12 -11.63 36.23 32.24
CA CYS A 12 -12.32 35.01 32.62
C CYS A 12 -13.69 35.39 33.18
N THR A 13 -14.78 35.19 32.41
CA THR A 13 -16.14 35.45 32.87
C THR A 13 -16.88 34.13 33.00
N ALA A 14 -17.05 33.69 34.25
CA ALA A 14 -17.95 32.60 34.62
C ALA A 14 -19.40 33.11 34.60
N LEU A 15 -20.29 32.36 33.96
CA LEU A 15 -21.74 32.60 34.02
C LEU A 15 -22.44 31.35 34.56
N THR A 16 -22.55 31.30 35.88
CA THR A 16 -23.49 30.47 36.63
C THR A 16 -24.91 30.99 36.43
N LEU A 17 -25.85 30.15 36.00
CA LEU A 17 -27.29 30.42 36.09
C LEU A 17 -27.97 29.27 36.81
N ALA A 18 -28.59 29.62 37.94
CA ALA A 18 -29.34 28.74 38.81
C ALA A 18 -30.84 28.96 38.65
N LEU A 19 -31.60 27.87 38.89
CA LEU A 19 -32.94 27.78 39.46
C LEU A 19 -34.13 28.35 38.65
N THR A 20 -35.17 27.52 38.48
CA THR A 20 -36.44 27.66 39.23
C THR A 20 -37.40 26.50 38.94
N ILE A 21 -38.08 26.08 40.01
CA ILE A 21 -39.15 25.07 40.05
C ILE A 21 -40.48 25.81 39.86
N GLY A 22 -41.39 25.27 39.06
CA GLY A 22 -42.78 25.74 38.93
C GLY A 22 -43.73 24.55 38.80
N ALA A 23 -44.70 24.48 39.71
CA ALA A 23 -45.72 23.44 39.82
C ALA A 23 -47.14 24.04 39.64
N CYS A 24 -48.14 23.16 39.39
CA CYS A 24 -49.61 23.37 39.38
C CYS A 24 -50.19 24.00 38.08
N GLY A 25 -51.32 23.60 37.47
CA GLY A 25 -52.40 22.61 37.71
C GLY A 25 -53.65 22.99 36.86
N GLY A 26 -54.52 22.02 36.51
CA GLY A 26 -55.85 22.18 35.83
C GLY A 26 -55.80 22.35 34.30
N ASP A 27 -56.67 21.81 33.44
CA ASP A 27 -58.02 21.25 33.56
C ASP A 27 -58.30 20.21 32.45
N ALA A 28 -59.32 19.38 32.68
CA ALA A 28 -59.75 18.26 31.86
C ALA A 28 -60.48 18.67 30.57
N GLU A 29 -60.17 17.99 29.46
CA GLU A 29 -61.12 17.81 28.35
C GLU A 29 -61.13 16.34 27.93
N GLU A 30 -62.30 15.72 28.00
CA GLU A 30 -62.49 14.29 27.73
C GLU A 30 -62.57 14.04 26.22
N VAL A 31 -61.52 13.45 25.64
CA VAL A 31 -61.56 12.91 24.28
C VAL A 31 -61.65 11.40 24.37
N SER A 32 -62.85 10.88 24.11
CA SER A 32 -63.12 9.46 23.93
C SER A 32 -62.43 8.96 22.66
N ILE A 33 -61.28 8.31 22.80
CA ILE A 33 -60.63 7.55 21.72
C ILE A 33 -61.04 6.08 21.84
N PRO A 34 -61.55 5.45 20.77
CA PRO A 34 -62.00 4.06 20.82
C PRO A 34 -60.84 3.12 21.16
N LEU A 35 -61.14 2.10 21.97
CA LEU A 35 -60.31 0.92 22.22
C LEU A 35 -60.09 0.18 20.89
N GLY A 36 -59.09 0.62 20.12
CA GLY A 36 -58.45 -0.18 19.08
C GLY A 36 -57.40 -1.07 19.72
N GLU A 37 -57.55 -2.37 19.52
CA GLU A 37 -56.62 -3.42 19.95
C GLU A 37 -55.17 -3.06 19.62
N PRO A 38 -54.20 -3.16 20.56
CA PRO A 38 -52.80 -3.13 20.17
C PRO A 38 -52.45 -4.47 19.53
N ALA A 39 -52.66 -4.60 18.23
CA ALA A 39 -51.92 -5.56 17.41
C ALA A 39 -50.47 -5.05 17.25
N SER A 40 -49.73 -5.00 18.36
CA SER A 40 -48.28 -4.82 18.35
C SER A 40 -47.63 -6.18 18.58
N SER A 41 -47.70 -7.01 17.55
CA SER A 41 -46.75 -8.08 17.34
C SER A 41 -45.75 -7.60 16.30
N ALA A 42 -44.99 -6.55 16.66
CA ALA A 42 -43.75 -6.26 15.96
C ALA A 42 -42.75 -7.34 16.38
N THR A 43 -42.70 -8.42 15.61
CA THR A 43 -41.56 -9.33 15.61
C THR A 43 -40.31 -8.47 15.39
N PRO A 44 -39.32 -8.45 16.30
CA PRO A 44 -38.03 -7.86 16.00
C PRO A 44 -37.53 -8.54 14.74
N GLY A 45 -37.27 -7.76 13.68
CA GLY A 45 -36.56 -8.26 12.52
C GLY A 45 -35.26 -8.93 12.95
N PRO A 46 -34.67 -9.81 12.12
CA PRO A 46 -33.41 -10.47 12.46
C PRO A 46 -32.36 -9.38 12.67
N VAL A 47 -32.08 -9.04 13.92
CA VAL A 47 -30.96 -8.18 14.28
C VAL A 47 -29.74 -9.01 13.93
N ALA A 48 -29.04 -8.64 12.86
CA ALA A 48 -27.81 -9.28 12.46
C ALA A 48 -26.88 -9.30 13.69
N LYS A 49 -26.47 -10.49 14.09
CA LYS A 49 -25.74 -10.70 15.34
C LYS A 49 -24.34 -10.10 15.18
N THR A 50 -24.14 -8.87 15.65
CA THR A 50 -22.80 -8.29 15.81
C THR A 50 -22.01 -9.19 16.74
N THR A 51 -21.01 -9.89 16.19
CA THR A 51 -20.08 -10.70 16.97
C THR A 51 -19.29 -9.78 17.90
N ALA A 52 -19.05 -10.22 19.13
CA ALA A 52 -18.31 -9.43 20.13
C ALA A 52 -16.93 -9.03 19.58
N PRO A 53 -16.47 -7.79 19.83
CA PRO A 53 -15.20 -7.31 19.31
C PRO A 53 -14.04 -8.11 19.89
N VAL A 54 -13.10 -8.52 19.04
CA VAL A 54 -11.81 -9.07 19.48
C VAL A 54 -10.88 -7.89 19.74
N MET A 55 -10.28 -7.84 20.93
CA MET A 55 -9.44 -6.71 21.35
C MET A 55 -8.13 -7.20 21.94
N ALA A 56 -7.03 -6.53 21.59
CA ALA A 56 -5.72 -6.75 22.20
C ALA A 56 -4.87 -5.48 22.14
N THR A 57 -4.01 -5.30 23.13
CA THR A 57 -3.02 -4.21 23.16
C THR A 57 -1.78 -4.63 22.39
N VAL A 58 -1.37 -3.84 21.41
CA VAL A 58 -0.21 -4.07 20.55
C VAL A 58 0.72 -2.87 20.63
N GLY A 59 2.00 -3.13 20.85
CA GLY A 59 3.03 -2.11 21.02
C GLY A 59 4.01 -2.00 19.86
N ASN A 60 5.13 -1.32 20.12
CA ASN A 60 6.19 -1.12 19.13
C ASN A 60 6.87 -2.41 18.66
N GLN A 61 6.76 -3.50 19.43
CA GLN A 61 7.27 -4.82 19.06
C GLN A 61 6.40 -5.50 17.98
N GLY A 62 5.25 -4.92 17.63
CA GLY A 62 4.26 -5.55 16.78
C GLY A 62 3.47 -6.63 17.52
N GLY A 63 2.60 -7.33 16.79
CA GLY A 63 1.73 -8.35 17.34
C GLY A 63 0.58 -8.68 16.40
N SER A 64 -0.20 -9.71 16.75
CA SER A 64 -1.36 -10.14 15.97
C SER A 64 -2.62 -10.13 16.82
N VAL A 65 -3.70 -9.66 16.23
CA VAL A 65 -5.05 -9.65 16.80
C VAL A 65 -5.94 -10.41 15.84
N LEU A 66 -6.11 -11.70 16.07
CA LEU A 66 -6.90 -12.60 15.22
C LEU A 66 -8.06 -13.18 16.02
N ASN A 67 -9.21 -13.35 15.38
CA ASN A 67 -10.34 -14.08 15.93
C ASN A 67 -10.14 -15.60 15.78
N ALA A 68 -11.08 -16.40 16.28
CA ALA A 68 -11.03 -17.86 16.16
C ALA A 68 -11.08 -18.39 14.71
N GLU A 69 -11.53 -17.56 13.77
CA GLU A 69 -11.65 -17.86 12.34
C GLU A 69 -10.41 -17.41 11.55
N GLY A 70 -9.40 -16.80 12.19
CA GLY A 70 -8.22 -16.27 11.52
C GLY A 70 -8.41 -14.88 10.88
N VAL A 71 -9.57 -14.25 11.07
CA VAL A 71 -9.83 -12.86 10.67
C VAL A 71 -9.20 -11.91 11.67
N GLY A 72 -8.47 -10.91 11.18
CA GLY A 72 -7.90 -9.88 12.02
C GLY A 72 -6.72 -9.18 11.39
N VAL A 73 -5.79 -8.74 12.22
CA VAL A 73 -4.65 -7.92 11.80
C VAL A 73 -3.34 -8.41 12.42
N THR A 74 -2.28 -8.38 11.62
CA THR A 74 -0.90 -8.57 12.05
C THR A 74 -0.12 -7.28 11.82
N VAL A 75 0.40 -6.73 12.91
CA VAL A 75 1.16 -5.48 12.96
C VAL A 75 2.63 -5.82 13.05
N PRO A 76 3.48 -5.40 12.09
CA PRO A 76 4.91 -5.66 12.14
C PRO A 76 5.62 -4.79 13.18
N PRO A 77 6.81 -5.19 13.66
CA PRO A 77 7.61 -4.38 14.55
C PRO A 77 7.93 -2.99 13.98
N GLY A 78 7.74 -1.96 14.80
CA GLY A 78 7.95 -0.55 14.45
C GLY A 78 6.82 0.08 13.61
N ALA A 79 5.70 -0.60 13.40
CA ALA A 79 4.53 0.01 12.75
C ALA A 79 3.77 0.97 13.69
N LEU A 80 3.83 0.74 15.00
CA LEU A 80 3.25 1.57 16.04
C LEU A 80 4.35 2.22 16.90
N PRO A 81 4.25 3.52 17.22
CA PRO A 81 5.22 4.19 18.09
C PRO A 81 5.02 3.84 19.57
N GLU A 82 3.79 3.52 19.98
CA GLU A 82 3.37 3.27 21.36
C GLU A 82 2.35 2.12 21.44
N ASP A 83 2.01 1.70 22.65
CA ASP A 83 1.02 0.66 22.91
C ASP A 83 -0.40 1.15 22.62
N VAL A 84 -1.07 0.54 21.64
CA VAL A 84 -2.43 0.87 21.22
C VAL A 84 -3.33 -0.35 21.37
N THR A 85 -4.55 -0.14 21.88
CA THR A 85 -5.57 -1.21 21.92
C THR A 85 -6.26 -1.28 20.57
N LEU A 86 -6.03 -2.38 19.85
CA LEU A 86 -6.63 -2.64 18.56
C LEU A 86 -7.90 -3.46 18.73
N THR A 87 -8.92 -3.16 17.94
CA THR A 87 -10.22 -3.84 17.97
C THR A 87 -10.61 -4.33 16.59
N VAL A 88 -11.09 -5.56 16.49
CA VAL A 88 -11.62 -6.16 15.25
C VAL A 88 -13.08 -6.52 15.50
N THR A 89 -13.99 -5.91 14.74
CA THR A 89 -15.44 -6.10 14.90
C THR A 89 -16.09 -6.41 13.56
N SER A 90 -16.81 -7.51 13.45
CA SER A 90 -17.60 -7.81 12.24
C SER A 90 -18.83 -6.91 12.18
N THR A 91 -19.00 -6.19 11.07
CA THR A 91 -20.06 -5.20 10.84
C THR A 91 -20.87 -5.57 9.59
N PRO A 92 -21.72 -6.62 9.67
CA PRO A 92 -22.48 -7.10 8.51
C PRO A 92 -23.43 -6.05 7.91
N ASP A 93 -23.81 -5.04 8.69
CA ASP A 93 -24.71 -3.95 8.28
C ASP A 93 -23.98 -2.80 7.56
N ALA A 94 -22.65 -2.84 7.46
CA ALA A 94 -21.91 -1.83 6.71
C ALA A 94 -22.27 -1.89 5.22
N LEU A 95 -22.46 -0.72 4.61
CA LEU A 95 -22.81 -0.63 3.20
C LEU A 95 -21.68 -1.22 2.34
N PRO A 96 -21.97 -2.10 1.37
CA PRO A 96 -20.96 -2.55 0.42
C PRO A 96 -20.64 -1.44 -0.60
N PRO A 97 -19.50 -1.54 -1.31
CA PRO A 97 -19.15 -0.59 -2.36
C PRO A 97 -20.22 -0.53 -3.45
N PRO A 98 -20.59 0.66 -3.93
CA PRO A 98 -21.52 0.78 -5.04
C PRO A 98 -20.89 0.13 -6.28
N LYS A 99 -21.67 -0.75 -6.94
CA LYS A 99 -21.23 -1.51 -8.12
C LYS A 99 -20.17 -2.58 -7.84
N ALA A 100 -20.06 -3.11 -6.63
CA ALA A 100 -19.28 -4.33 -6.37
C ALA A 100 -20.09 -5.31 -5.53
N ASP A 101 -19.92 -6.60 -5.80
CA ASP A 101 -20.60 -7.64 -5.03
C ASP A 101 -19.73 -8.02 -3.84
N ALA A 102 -20.25 -7.81 -2.62
CA ALA A 102 -19.56 -8.21 -1.41
C ALA A 102 -19.56 -9.74 -1.26
N VAL A 103 -18.36 -10.31 -1.26
CA VAL A 103 -18.16 -11.77 -1.15
C VAL A 103 -17.83 -12.20 0.28
N GLY A 104 -17.56 -11.27 1.19
CA GLY A 104 -17.37 -11.55 2.61
C GLY A 104 -18.03 -10.51 3.52
N THR A 105 -17.90 -10.73 4.82
CA THR A 105 -18.51 -9.87 5.85
C THR A 105 -17.64 -8.64 6.06
N PRO A 106 -18.19 -7.41 5.95
CA PRO A 106 -17.44 -6.21 6.30
C PRO A 106 -16.96 -6.28 7.75
N THR A 107 -15.74 -5.81 7.98
CA THR A 107 -15.09 -5.84 9.30
C THR A 107 -14.50 -4.48 9.60
N THR A 108 -14.85 -3.93 10.74
CA THR A 108 -14.34 -2.66 11.25
C THR A 108 -13.12 -2.89 12.12
N PHE A 109 -12.01 -2.25 11.76
CA PHE A 109 -10.78 -2.21 12.52
C PHE A 109 -10.69 -0.88 13.26
N GLY A 110 -10.39 -0.95 14.56
CA GLY A 110 -10.33 0.20 15.45
C GLY A 110 -9.00 0.30 16.19
N PRO A 111 -8.59 1.50 16.61
CA PRO A 111 -9.31 2.78 16.45
C PRO A 111 -9.28 3.32 15.01
N SER A 112 -10.41 3.83 14.52
CA SER A 112 -10.52 4.37 13.16
C SER A 112 -9.59 5.56 12.96
N GLY A 113 -8.90 5.62 11.81
CA GLY A 113 -7.97 6.71 11.49
C GLY A 113 -6.60 6.61 12.18
N LEU A 114 -6.33 5.52 12.91
CA LEU A 114 -4.97 5.19 13.36
C LEU A 114 -4.06 5.04 12.14
N GLN A 115 -2.96 5.79 12.10
CA GLN A 115 -1.96 5.69 11.04
C GLN A 115 -0.76 4.84 11.51
N PHE A 116 -0.29 3.96 10.63
CA PHE A 116 0.87 3.11 10.87
C PHE A 116 2.09 3.64 10.13
N ALA A 117 3.26 3.57 10.77
CA ALA A 117 4.53 3.91 10.13
C ALA A 117 4.97 2.87 9.09
N LYS A 118 4.41 1.65 9.14
CA LYS A 118 4.63 0.56 8.19
C LYS A 118 3.31 -0.10 7.83
N PRO A 119 3.15 -0.65 6.61
CA PRO A 119 1.95 -1.37 6.24
C PRO A 119 1.66 -2.53 7.20
N VAL A 120 0.41 -2.63 7.65
CA VAL A 120 -0.08 -3.76 8.44
C VAL A 120 -0.83 -4.73 7.55
N THR A 121 -0.74 -6.03 7.88
CA THR A 121 -1.44 -7.08 7.12
C THR A 121 -2.76 -7.40 7.81
N VAL A 122 -3.87 -7.19 7.10
CA VAL A 122 -5.20 -7.65 7.52
C VAL A 122 -5.55 -8.95 6.83
N VAL A 123 -6.31 -9.81 7.50
CA VAL A 123 -6.85 -11.05 6.94
C VAL A 123 -8.36 -11.03 7.11
N LEU A 124 -9.07 -11.30 6.03
CA LEU A 124 -10.53 -11.30 5.95
C LEU A 124 -11.01 -12.62 5.35
N THR A 125 -12.16 -13.08 5.83
CA THR A 125 -12.86 -14.23 5.24
C THR A 125 -13.73 -13.80 4.07
N PHE A 126 -13.80 -14.65 3.05
CA PHE A 126 -14.78 -14.57 1.97
C PHE A 126 -15.52 -15.91 1.83
N ASP A 127 -16.72 -15.84 1.28
CA ASP A 127 -17.56 -17.01 1.01
C ASP A 127 -17.40 -17.43 -0.47
N PRO A 128 -16.79 -18.60 -0.76
CA PRO A 128 -16.61 -19.08 -2.12
C PRO A 128 -17.95 -19.34 -2.84
N ALA A 129 -19.05 -19.56 -2.10
CA ALA A 129 -20.38 -19.74 -2.69
C ALA A 129 -20.98 -18.42 -3.24
N LYS A 130 -20.44 -17.26 -2.82
CA LYS A 130 -20.84 -15.95 -3.34
C LYS A 130 -20.07 -15.52 -4.58
N LEU A 131 -19.05 -16.28 -4.99
CA LEU A 131 -18.31 -15.99 -6.21
C LEU A 131 -19.22 -16.27 -7.43
N PRO A 132 -19.33 -15.32 -8.39
CA PRO A 132 -20.02 -15.57 -9.64
C PRO A 132 -19.43 -16.77 -10.39
N PRO A 133 -20.24 -17.51 -11.16
CA PRO A 133 -19.76 -18.68 -11.89
C PRO A 133 -18.65 -18.29 -12.87
N GLY A 134 -17.53 -19.01 -12.82
CA GLY A 134 -16.37 -18.78 -13.68
C GLY A 134 -15.40 -17.69 -13.18
N ILE A 135 -15.66 -17.10 -12.00
CA ILE A 135 -14.74 -16.17 -11.33
C ILE A 135 -14.05 -16.90 -10.18
N ASP A 136 -12.71 -16.90 -10.19
CA ASP A 136 -11.91 -17.46 -9.10
C ASP A 136 -11.53 -16.39 -8.06
N ALA A 137 -11.01 -16.85 -6.92
CA ALA A 137 -10.67 -15.99 -5.79
C ALA A 137 -9.59 -14.92 -6.10
N SER A 138 -8.78 -15.08 -7.16
CA SER A 138 -7.78 -14.08 -7.56
C SER A 138 -8.39 -12.74 -7.98
N ARG A 139 -9.68 -12.72 -8.33
CA ARG A 139 -10.42 -11.52 -8.69
C ARG A 139 -10.97 -10.75 -7.48
N ILE A 140 -10.82 -11.29 -6.28
CA ILE A 140 -11.27 -10.62 -5.06
C ILE A 140 -10.33 -9.46 -4.75
N VAL A 141 -10.92 -8.30 -4.47
CA VAL A 141 -10.20 -7.11 -4.01
C VAL A 141 -10.80 -6.68 -2.68
N VAL A 142 -9.96 -6.41 -1.71
CA VAL A 142 -10.38 -5.81 -0.44
C VAL A 142 -10.47 -4.30 -0.63
N PHE A 143 -11.63 -3.73 -0.32
CA PHE A 143 -11.80 -2.28 -0.27
C PHE A 143 -11.82 -1.80 1.17
N THR A 144 -11.34 -0.59 1.39
CA THR A 144 -11.43 0.13 2.65
C THR A 144 -12.30 1.38 2.47
N ALA A 145 -13.11 1.71 3.47
CA ALA A 145 -13.84 2.97 3.53
C ALA A 145 -13.94 3.48 4.97
N PRO A 146 -13.88 4.80 5.21
CA PRO A 146 -14.22 5.41 6.49
C PRO A 146 -15.60 4.96 6.98
N ASP A 147 -15.76 4.78 8.29
CA ASP A 147 -17.02 4.32 8.88
C ASP A 147 -18.18 5.25 8.49
N GLY A 148 -19.29 4.64 8.06
CA GLY A 148 -20.48 5.36 7.57
C GLY A 148 -20.33 6.06 6.21
N THR A 149 -19.24 5.85 5.46
CA THR A 149 -19.04 6.46 4.14
C THR A 149 -19.12 5.46 2.99
N THR A 150 -19.26 5.97 1.77
CA THR A 150 -19.22 5.19 0.52
C THR A 150 -17.95 5.43 -0.28
N ASN A 151 -16.91 5.99 0.36
CA ASN A 151 -15.64 6.30 -0.27
C ASN A 151 -14.73 5.07 -0.18
N PHE A 152 -14.95 4.14 -1.09
CA PHE A 152 -14.20 2.89 -1.13
C PHE A 152 -12.93 3.04 -1.94
N GLU A 153 -11.82 2.63 -1.34
CA GLU A 153 -10.50 2.59 -1.96
C GLU A 153 -10.00 1.13 -2.02
N PRO A 154 -9.48 0.66 -3.16
CA PRO A 154 -8.95 -0.69 -3.28
C PRO A 154 -7.63 -0.83 -2.51
N LEU A 155 -7.44 -1.95 -1.82
CA LEU A 155 -6.19 -2.31 -1.16
C LEU A 155 -5.46 -3.43 -1.93
N PRO A 156 -4.12 -3.45 -1.91
CA PRO A 156 -3.35 -4.59 -2.42
C PRO A 156 -3.80 -5.87 -1.73
N THR A 157 -4.39 -6.77 -2.51
CA THR A 157 -5.02 -8.00 -2.00
C THR A 157 -4.23 -9.21 -2.47
N THR A 158 -4.09 -10.19 -1.58
CA THR A 158 -3.47 -11.49 -1.87
C THR A 158 -4.39 -12.58 -1.35
N VAL A 159 -4.64 -13.60 -2.16
CA VAL A 159 -5.43 -14.76 -1.74
C VAL A 159 -4.55 -15.62 -0.85
N VAL A 160 -4.99 -15.88 0.38
CA VAL A 160 -4.25 -16.69 1.35
C VAL A 160 -4.62 -18.17 1.18
N ASP A 161 -5.92 -18.46 1.10
CA ASP A 161 -6.45 -19.81 0.91
C ASP A 161 -7.86 -19.78 0.28
N ALA A 162 -8.58 -20.90 0.34
CA ALA A 162 -9.91 -21.07 -0.25
C ALA A 162 -11.02 -20.19 0.38
N THR A 163 -10.77 -19.62 1.55
CA THR A 163 -11.73 -18.82 2.33
C THR A 163 -11.15 -17.53 2.87
N HIS A 164 -9.84 -17.29 2.75
CA HIS A 164 -9.17 -16.11 3.29
C HIS A 164 -8.44 -15.29 2.21
N VAL A 165 -8.57 -13.98 2.33
CA VAL A 165 -7.78 -12.99 1.60
C VAL A 165 -7.06 -12.09 2.59
N SER A 166 -5.83 -11.71 2.27
CA SER A 166 -5.06 -10.73 3.02
C SER A 166 -4.95 -9.43 2.24
N ALA A 167 -4.94 -8.30 2.94
CA ALA A 167 -4.67 -7.00 2.35
C ALA A 167 -3.71 -6.18 3.21
N GLN A 168 -3.02 -5.24 2.59
CA GLN A 168 -2.15 -4.29 3.29
C GLN A 168 -2.82 -2.93 3.43
N THR A 169 -2.67 -2.30 4.60
CA THR A 169 -3.14 -0.94 4.84
C THR A 169 -2.23 -0.21 5.80
N ILE A 170 -2.20 1.12 5.72
CA ILE A 170 -1.51 2.01 6.66
C ILE A 170 -2.49 2.75 7.58
N HIS A 171 -3.80 2.46 7.48
CA HIS A 171 -4.79 3.05 8.37
C HIS A 171 -5.91 2.08 8.73
N PHE A 172 -6.52 2.27 9.91
CA PHE A 172 -7.67 1.48 10.32
C PHE A 172 -9.01 2.10 9.92
N SER A 173 -9.88 1.26 9.37
CA SER A 173 -11.21 1.62 8.88
C SER A 173 -12.12 0.39 8.75
N VAL A 174 -13.23 0.51 8.02
CA VAL A 174 -14.05 -0.63 7.58
C VAL A 174 -13.41 -1.24 6.33
N LEU A 175 -13.19 -2.55 6.35
CA LEU A 175 -12.67 -3.31 5.22
C LEU A 175 -13.69 -4.37 4.77
N VAL A 176 -13.81 -4.54 3.46
CA VAL A 176 -14.75 -5.48 2.85
C VAL A 176 -14.14 -6.17 1.63
N PRO A 177 -14.15 -7.51 1.55
CA PRO A 177 -13.73 -8.23 0.35
C PRO A 177 -14.88 -8.26 -0.66
N VAL A 178 -14.60 -7.81 -1.89
CA VAL A 178 -15.60 -7.72 -2.96
C VAL A 178 -15.06 -8.25 -4.28
N ILE A 179 -15.97 -8.53 -5.21
CA ILE A 179 -15.63 -8.74 -6.62
C ILE A 179 -16.00 -7.48 -7.39
N PRO A 180 -15.01 -6.79 -8.00
CA PRO A 180 -15.29 -5.71 -8.93
C PRO A 180 -15.88 -6.28 -10.24
N PRO A 181 -16.86 -5.59 -10.86
CA PRO A 181 -17.44 -6.01 -12.13
C PRO A 181 -16.38 -6.16 -13.23
N PRO A 182 -16.62 -7.04 -14.22
CA PRO A 182 -15.73 -7.14 -15.36
C PRO A 182 -15.69 -5.81 -16.13
N GLY A 183 -14.47 -5.34 -16.45
CA GLY A 183 -14.26 -4.13 -17.25
C GLY A 183 -14.31 -2.80 -16.48
N VAL A 184 -14.56 -2.81 -15.17
CA VAL A 184 -14.26 -1.65 -14.33
C VAL A 184 -12.92 -1.85 -13.65
N CYS A 185 -12.08 -0.83 -13.74
CA CYS A 185 -10.83 -0.79 -13.01
C CYS A 185 -10.94 0.27 -11.92
N PHE A 186 -10.54 -0.10 -10.70
CA PHE A 186 -10.51 0.81 -9.57
C PHE A 186 -9.06 1.26 -9.40
N PRO A 187 -8.74 2.53 -9.71
CA PRO A 187 -7.37 3.00 -9.62
C PRO A 187 -6.89 2.88 -8.19
N THR A 188 -5.71 2.28 -8.02
CA THR A 188 -5.04 2.23 -6.72
C THR A 188 -4.56 3.64 -6.37
N SER A 189 -4.63 4.02 -5.09
CA SER A 189 -4.11 5.31 -4.63
C SER A 189 -2.75 5.15 -3.95
N CYS A 190 -2.03 6.25 -3.74
CA CYS A 190 -0.73 6.23 -3.08
C CYS A 190 -0.83 5.75 -1.63
N ALA A 191 -1.97 6.01 -0.99
CA ALA A 191 -2.23 5.53 0.36
C ALA A 191 -2.33 4.00 0.42
N SER A 192 -2.85 3.37 -0.65
CA SER A 192 -2.94 1.92 -0.77
C SER A 192 -1.67 1.26 -1.29
N LEU A 193 -0.80 1.99 -1.99
CA LEU A 193 0.50 1.50 -2.49
C LEU A 193 1.66 1.67 -1.49
N ALA A 194 1.44 2.29 -0.34
CA ALA A 194 2.50 2.61 0.62
C ALA A 194 3.32 1.38 1.07
N PRO A 195 4.67 1.48 1.13
CA PRO A 195 5.48 2.66 0.89
C PRO A 195 5.91 2.77 -0.59
N ALA A 196 5.13 3.46 -1.40
CA ALA A 196 5.47 3.81 -2.78
C ALA A 196 5.61 5.32 -2.90
N CYS A 197 6.57 5.77 -3.70
CA CYS A 197 6.88 7.17 -3.98
C CYS A 197 7.19 7.32 -5.47
N GLY A 198 7.22 8.53 -5.99
CA GLY A 198 7.39 8.80 -7.42
C GLY A 198 6.18 8.38 -8.27
N GLU A 199 6.39 8.22 -9.57
CA GLU A 199 5.33 7.83 -10.51
C GLU A 199 5.04 6.33 -10.40
N GLN A 200 3.80 5.98 -10.05
CA GLN A 200 3.31 4.62 -9.84
C GLN A 200 2.18 4.30 -10.80
N ASP A 201 2.05 3.04 -11.20
CA ASP A 201 0.90 2.58 -11.95
C ASP A 201 -0.32 2.42 -11.03
N ASP A 202 -1.45 3.01 -11.39
CA ASP A 202 -2.72 2.84 -10.68
C ASP A 202 -3.35 1.45 -10.91
N LYS A 203 -2.67 0.58 -11.68
CA LYS A 203 -3.09 -0.75 -12.15
C LYS A 203 -4.33 -0.76 -13.06
N CYS A 204 -4.71 0.42 -13.52
CA CYS A 204 -5.79 0.69 -14.46
C CYS A 204 -5.32 1.38 -15.74
N GLY A 205 -4.00 1.49 -15.93
CA GLY A 205 -3.37 2.14 -17.07
C GLY A 205 -3.18 3.66 -16.90
N GLY A 206 -3.48 4.19 -15.71
CA GLY A 206 -3.14 5.54 -15.29
C GLY A 206 -1.85 5.59 -14.48
N LYS A 207 -1.21 6.75 -14.49
CA LYS A 207 -0.03 7.08 -13.69
C LYS A 207 -0.43 7.90 -12.48
N LEU A 208 0.19 7.63 -11.34
CA LEU A 208 -0.09 8.25 -10.06
C LEU A 208 1.22 8.79 -9.47
N ASP A 209 1.29 10.09 -9.21
CA ASP A 209 2.45 10.68 -8.54
C ASP A 209 2.29 10.59 -7.02
N CYS A 210 3.05 9.69 -6.40
CA CYS A 210 3.06 9.44 -4.95
C CYS A 210 4.01 10.34 -4.17
N GLY A 211 4.39 11.46 -4.77
CA GLY A 211 5.24 12.46 -4.16
C GLY A 211 6.71 12.04 -4.16
N PRO A 212 7.60 12.93 -3.68
CA PRO A 212 9.04 12.70 -3.72
C PRO A 212 9.45 11.49 -2.87
N CYS A 213 10.33 10.66 -3.43
CA CYS A 213 11.01 9.59 -2.70
C CYS A 213 12.05 10.19 -1.75
N PHE A 214 11.75 10.20 -0.44
CA PHE A 214 12.73 10.56 0.58
C PHE A 214 13.48 9.31 1.01
N THR A 215 14.79 9.24 0.75
CA THR A 215 15.66 8.08 1.03
C THR A 215 16.03 7.91 2.51
N ASP A 216 15.14 8.30 3.42
CA ASP A 216 15.35 8.15 4.86
C ASP A 216 14.59 6.91 5.37
N GLY A 217 14.88 5.75 4.76
CA GLY A 217 14.72 4.46 5.41
C GLY A 217 13.39 3.71 5.25
N GLY A 218 12.75 3.71 4.07
CA GLY A 218 11.55 2.86 3.93
C GLY A 218 10.87 2.70 2.58
N ALA A 219 11.55 2.75 1.43
CA ALA A 219 11.02 2.18 0.20
C ALA A 219 12.19 1.78 -0.70
N ALA A 220 12.21 0.53 -1.14
CA ALA A 220 13.20 0.01 -2.06
C ALA A 220 12.80 0.42 -3.48
N ASP A 221 13.57 1.30 -4.11
CA ASP A 221 13.56 1.41 -5.56
C ASP A 221 14.34 0.25 -6.16
N ALA A 222 13.64 -0.53 -6.96
CA ALA A 222 14.22 -1.47 -7.91
C ALA A 222 13.75 -1.08 -9.32
N GLY A 223 14.37 -0.04 -9.90
CA GLY A 223 14.42 0.29 -11.34
C GLY A 223 13.10 0.73 -11.99
N ALA A 224 13.09 1.43 -13.14
CA ALA A 224 14.15 1.69 -14.10
C ALA A 224 13.70 2.72 -15.15
N ASP A 225 14.28 3.91 -15.10
CA ASP A 225 14.49 4.79 -16.25
C ASP A 225 15.37 5.96 -15.78
N GLY A 226 16.59 5.98 -16.30
CA GLY A 226 17.53 7.06 -16.05
C GLY A 226 17.03 8.32 -16.71
N ASP A 227 16.34 9.15 -15.94
CA ASP A 227 16.32 10.61 -16.03
C ASP A 227 15.64 11.14 -14.76
N ALA A 228 16.38 11.12 -13.64
CA ALA A 228 15.95 11.82 -12.44
C ALA A 228 15.97 13.32 -12.73
N GLY A 229 14.79 13.87 -13.05
CA GLY A 229 14.55 15.29 -13.15
C GLY A 229 15.04 15.99 -11.89
N VAL A 230 16.11 16.77 -12.06
CA VAL A 230 16.69 17.64 -11.04
C VAL A 230 15.59 18.58 -10.56
N VAL A 231 15.08 18.38 -9.35
CA VAL A 231 14.31 19.41 -8.67
C VAL A 231 15.29 20.49 -8.18
N ASP A 232 15.26 21.63 -8.87
CA ASP A 232 15.78 22.92 -8.40
C ASP A 232 15.06 23.29 -7.09
N GLY A 233 15.65 22.89 -5.97
CA GLY A 233 15.07 23.13 -4.65
C GLY A 233 16.07 22.88 -3.52
N SER A 234 16.98 23.85 -3.30
CA SER A 234 17.68 24.14 -2.04
C SER A 234 18.03 22.95 -1.12
N MET A 235 19.25 22.45 -1.26
CA MET A 235 19.85 21.32 -0.54
C MET A 235 20.41 21.68 0.85
N ASP A 236 19.78 22.56 1.63
CA ASP A 236 20.36 23.00 2.91
C ASP A 236 20.24 21.98 4.06
N ALA A 237 19.59 20.83 3.83
CA ALA A 237 19.44 19.77 4.84
C ALA A 237 19.90 18.38 4.40
N CYS A 238 20.36 18.20 3.16
CA CYS A 238 20.84 16.90 2.71
C CYS A 238 22.29 16.70 3.16
N VAL A 239 22.50 15.75 4.09
CA VAL A 239 23.85 15.41 4.55
C VAL A 239 24.46 14.43 3.54
N ALA A 240 25.27 14.97 2.62
CA ALA A 240 25.96 14.20 1.60
C ALA A 240 26.73 13.02 2.20
N LEU A 241 26.45 11.81 1.72
CA LEU A 241 27.27 10.64 2.01
C LEU A 241 28.67 10.84 1.41
N THR A 242 29.67 10.31 2.10
CA THR A 242 31.05 10.28 1.58
C THR A 242 31.43 8.83 1.28
N CYS A 243 32.53 8.63 0.57
CA CYS A 243 33.03 7.28 0.29
C CYS A 243 33.25 6.42 1.55
N GLY A 244 33.50 7.03 2.71
CA GLY A 244 33.61 6.31 3.99
C GLY A 244 32.29 5.71 4.48
N SER A 245 31.15 6.22 4.02
CA SER A 245 29.82 5.74 4.41
C SER A 245 29.44 4.42 3.72
N TYR A 246 30.07 4.09 2.58
CA TYR A 246 29.76 2.91 1.78
C TYR A 246 30.54 1.64 2.17
N GLY A 247 31.44 1.76 3.15
CA GLY A 247 32.25 0.65 3.66
C GLY A 247 33.60 0.48 2.95
N PRO A 248 34.49 -0.38 3.50
CA PRO A 248 35.82 -0.60 2.92
C PRO A 248 35.71 -1.36 1.58
N GLY A 249 36.35 -0.83 0.54
CA GLY A 249 36.37 -1.43 -0.81
C GLY A 249 35.41 -0.78 -1.81
N THR A 250 34.70 0.28 -1.43
CA THR A 250 33.92 1.09 -2.38
C THR A 250 34.85 1.90 -3.28
N CYS A 251 34.60 1.83 -4.59
CA CYS A 251 35.35 2.50 -5.64
C CYS A 251 34.39 2.82 -6.80
N GLY A 252 34.78 3.75 -7.67
CA GLY A 252 33.97 4.25 -8.79
C GLY A 252 32.90 5.28 -8.37
N PRO A 253 32.07 5.73 -9.33
CA PRO A 253 31.03 6.71 -9.10
C PRO A 253 29.92 6.15 -8.19
N ARG A 254 29.53 6.94 -7.20
CA ARG A 254 28.44 6.67 -6.25
C ARG A 254 27.59 7.93 -6.12
N SER A 255 26.33 7.79 -5.78
CA SER A 255 25.53 8.97 -5.39
C SER A 255 25.93 9.40 -3.98
N ASP A 256 25.93 10.69 -3.68
CA ASP A 256 26.03 11.19 -2.30
C ASP A 256 24.67 11.20 -1.57
N GLY A 257 23.60 10.71 -2.21
CA GLY A 257 22.24 10.76 -1.67
C GLY A 257 21.57 12.13 -1.78
N CYS A 258 22.29 13.14 -2.29
CA CYS A 258 21.84 14.52 -2.46
C CYS A 258 21.81 14.96 -3.92
N GLY A 259 21.94 14.01 -4.85
CA GLY A 259 21.93 14.28 -6.29
C GLY A 259 23.29 14.63 -6.88
N VAL A 260 24.39 14.55 -6.12
CA VAL A 260 25.75 14.65 -6.64
C VAL A 260 26.35 13.26 -6.80
N SER A 261 27.04 13.03 -7.91
CA SER A 261 27.87 11.84 -8.09
C SER A 261 29.25 12.08 -7.49
N ILE A 262 29.66 11.25 -6.54
CA ILE A 262 30.98 11.23 -5.92
C ILE A 262 31.82 10.07 -6.49
N ASP A 263 33.07 10.33 -6.85
CA ASP A 263 33.99 9.29 -7.30
C ASP A 263 34.83 8.79 -6.12
N CYS A 264 34.63 7.52 -5.74
CA CYS A 264 35.34 6.87 -4.63
C CYS A 264 36.69 6.26 -5.03
N GLY A 265 37.24 6.71 -6.14
CA GLY A 265 38.55 6.33 -6.64
C GLY A 265 38.49 5.10 -7.53
N ALA A 266 39.59 4.83 -8.23
CA ALA A 266 39.67 3.72 -9.17
C ALA A 266 39.46 2.38 -8.45
N CYS A 267 38.54 1.56 -8.97
CA CYS A 267 38.44 0.18 -8.56
C CYS A 267 39.72 -0.57 -8.93
N PRO A 268 40.29 -1.39 -8.04
CA PRO A 268 41.37 -2.28 -8.43
C PRO A 268 40.80 -3.21 -9.51
N VAL A 269 41.23 -2.97 -10.74
CA VAL A 269 40.89 -3.82 -11.88
C VAL A 269 41.52 -5.18 -11.65
N ASP A 270 40.71 -6.18 -11.30
CA ASP A 270 41.03 -7.53 -11.74
C ASP A 270 40.88 -7.50 -13.27
N ALA A 271 41.95 -7.86 -13.97
CA ALA A 271 42.05 -7.80 -15.43
C ALA A 271 40.85 -8.50 -16.09
N GLY A 272 39.90 -7.72 -16.62
CA GLY A 272 38.68 -8.27 -17.19
C GLY A 272 37.84 -7.30 -18.01
N ASP A 273 37.61 -6.08 -17.56
CA ASP A 273 36.70 -5.16 -18.27
C ASP A 273 37.34 -3.78 -18.47
N LEU A 274 37.56 -3.43 -19.74
CA LEU A 274 37.84 -2.08 -20.20
C LEU A 274 36.57 -1.56 -20.89
N ASP A 275 35.63 -1.13 -20.07
CA ASP A 275 34.65 -0.11 -20.44
C ASP A 275 34.93 1.05 -19.50
N ALA A 276 35.64 2.03 -20.05
CA ALA A 276 35.68 3.38 -19.54
C ALA A 276 34.99 4.22 -20.61
N SER A 277 33.74 4.61 -20.35
CA SER A 277 33.09 5.70 -21.09
C SER A 277 33.84 7.01 -20.79
N ALA A 278 34.93 7.22 -21.52
CA ALA A 278 35.60 8.50 -21.63
C ALA A 278 34.95 9.29 -22.76
N ASP A 279 33.83 9.95 -22.47
CA ASP A 279 33.32 11.04 -23.31
C ASP A 279 33.61 12.37 -22.63
N ALA A 280 34.76 12.93 -22.99
CA ALA A 280 35.09 14.33 -22.87
C ALA A 280 35.61 14.81 -24.24
N ASP A 281 34.69 15.38 -25.02
CA ASP A 281 34.78 16.26 -26.19
C ASP A 281 36.11 16.40 -26.98
N GLY A 282 36.02 16.23 -28.30
CA GLY A 282 37.00 16.78 -29.25
C GLY A 282 36.78 16.43 -30.73
N ASP A 283 36.06 17.30 -31.45
CA ASP A 283 35.89 17.32 -32.91
C ASP A 283 37.16 17.03 -33.75
N ALA A 284 37.04 16.16 -34.77
CA ALA A 284 37.62 16.38 -36.10
C ALA A 284 37.13 15.36 -37.15
N ALA A 285 36.38 15.86 -38.12
CA ALA A 285 36.23 15.44 -39.52
C ALA A 285 36.70 14.02 -39.94
N ASP A 286 35.76 13.20 -40.40
CA ASP A 286 35.87 12.64 -41.74
C ASP A 286 34.48 12.45 -42.36
N ALA A 287 34.35 12.91 -43.60
CA ALA A 287 33.18 12.69 -44.42
C ALA A 287 33.42 11.41 -45.19
N ASP A 288 32.54 10.42 -45.04
CA ASP A 288 32.15 9.52 -46.12
C ASP A 288 30.84 8.80 -45.75
N ALA A 289 30.00 8.67 -46.77
CA ALA A 289 28.73 7.97 -46.72
C ALA A 289 28.94 6.48 -46.45
N ASP A 290 28.04 5.87 -45.66
CA ASP A 290 27.16 4.79 -46.13
C ASP A 290 26.26 4.30 -44.99
N ALA A 291 25.20 3.62 -45.39
CA ALA A 291 24.07 3.19 -44.59
C ALA A 291 24.42 2.14 -43.51
N ASP A 292 23.44 1.97 -42.63
CA ASP A 292 23.11 0.77 -41.85
C ASP A 292 23.50 0.76 -40.36
N VAL A 293 22.44 0.87 -39.55
CA VAL A 293 22.12 0.04 -38.37
C VAL A 293 23.14 0.02 -37.24
N ASP A 294 22.72 0.58 -36.12
CA ASP A 294 23.25 0.40 -34.76
C ASP A 294 23.87 -1.00 -34.56
N ALA A 295 25.20 -1.03 -34.60
CA ALA A 295 26.03 -2.20 -34.34
C ALA A 295 26.87 -1.98 -33.09
N ASP A 296 26.26 -1.46 -32.03
CA ASP A 296 26.78 -1.54 -30.66
C ASP A 296 25.92 -2.52 -29.85
N ALA A 297 25.65 -3.67 -30.45
CA ALA A 297 25.37 -4.88 -29.69
C ALA A 297 26.73 -5.35 -29.15
N ASP A 298 26.96 -5.07 -27.88
CA ASP A 298 27.92 -5.73 -27.02
C ASP A 298 28.18 -7.16 -27.49
N ALA A 299 29.46 -7.50 -27.65
CA ALA A 299 29.93 -8.79 -28.16
C ALA A 299 29.68 -9.93 -27.16
N CYS A 300 28.44 -10.11 -26.72
CA CYS A 300 28.01 -11.31 -26.05
C CYS A 300 27.90 -12.40 -27.11
N THR A 301 28.86 -13.33 -27.12
CA THR A 301 28.86 -14.44 -28.07
C THR A 301 27.80 -15.45 -27.60
N PRO A 302 26.64 -15.56 -28.27
CA PRO A 302 25.54 -16.36 -27.75
C PRO A 302 25.89 -17.84 -27.77
N MET A 303 25.53 -18.56 -26.71
CA MET A 303 25.69 -20.00 -26.66
C MET A 303 24.76 -20.65 -27.70
N VAL A 304 25.31 -21.49 -28.57
CA VAL A 304 24.53 -22.28 -29.54
C VAL A 304 23.99 -23.55 -28.88
N CYS A 305 22.84 -24.03 -29.37
CA CYS A 305 22.27 -25.31 -28.93
C CYS A 305 23.27 -26.44 -29.15
N GLY A 306 23.95 -26.86 -28.07
CA GLY A 306 24.79 -28.05 -28.06
C GLY A 306 23.94 -29.31 -27.97
N SER A 307 24.21 -30.15 -26.98
CA SER A 307 23.39 -31.33 -26.67
C SER A 307 22.14 -31.03 -25.82
N GLN A 308 21.83 -29.76 -25.60
CA GLN A 308 20.66 -29.33 -24.82
C GLN A 308 19.44 -29.15 -25.71
N CYS A 309 18.27 -29.42 -25.15
CA CYS A 309 16.97 -29.32 -25.80
C CYS A 309 16.02 -28.51 -24.92
N GLY A 310 14.96 -27.94 -25.51
CA GLY A 310 14.04 -27.04 -24.82
C GLY A 310 14.46 -25.57 -24.89
N MET A 311 13.78 -24.74 -24.11
CA MET A 311 14.02 -23.30 -24.02
C MET A 311 15.17 -23.04 -23.03
N ILE A 312 16.33 -22.58 -23.51
CA ILE A 312 17.52 -22.31 -22.69
C ILE A 312 17.97 -20.85 -22.84
N ALA A 313 18.48 -20.24 -21.78
CA ALA A 313 19.05 -18.90 -21.84
C ALA A 313 20.40 -18.94 -22.56
N ASN A 314 20.64 -18.01 -23.49
CA ASN A 314 21.85 -18.00 -24.32
C ASN A 314 23.04 -17.25 -23.69
N GLY A 315 22.90 -16.78 -22.45
CA GLY A 315 23.90 -15.97 -21.76
C GLY A 315 23.90 -14.48 -22.10
N CYS A 316 23.08 -14.05 -23.08
CA CYS A 316 23.02 -12.69 -23.64
C CYS A 316 21.62 -12.08 -23.53
N GLY A 317 20.85 -12.48 -22.51
CA GLY A 317 19.49 -11.96 -22.28
C GLY A 317 18.40 -12.51 -23.20
N CYS A 318 18.70 -13.40 -24.14
CA CYS A 318 17.72 -14.04 -25.03
C CYS A 318 17.51 -15.53 -24.69
N ILE A 319 16.33 -16.08 -25.06
CA ILE A 319 16.03 -17.51 -24.93
C ILE A 319 16.21 -18.21 -26.29
N LEU A 320 17.08 -19.22 -26.35
CA LEU A 320 17.20 -20.13 -27.49
C LEU A 320 16.21 -21.29 -27.37
N ASN A 321 15.47 -21.56 -28.45
CA ASN A 321 14.65 -22.76 -28.58
C ASN A 321 15.47 -23.88 -29.24
N CYS A 322 15.99 -24.81 -28.44
CA CYS A 322 16.82 -25.92 -28.91
C CYS A 322 16.03 -27.15 -29.34
N GLY A 323 14.77 -26.95 -29.76
CA GLY A 323 13.89 -28.02 -30.21
C GLY A 323 13.33 -28.85 -29.05
N ALA A 324 12.38 -29.74 -29.38
CA ALA A 324 11.77 -30.62 -28.39
C ALA A 324 12.81 -31.63 -27.88
N CYS A 325 12.89 -31.80 -26.56
CA CYS A 325 13.67 -32.88 -25.98
C CYS A 325 13.12 -34.24 -26.45
N PRO A 326 13.98 -35.16 -26.94
CA PRO A 326 13.53 -36.51 -27.18
C PRO A 326 12.99 -37.06 -25.85
N VAL A 327 11.70 -37.36 -25.84
CA VAL A 327 11.09 -38.08 -24.72
C VAL A 327 11.76 -39.44 -24.70
N ASP A 328 12.43 -39.77 -23.59
CA ASP A 328 12.99 -41.10 -23.39
C ASP A 328 11.88 -42.13 -23.54
N ALA A 329 11.87 -42.81 -24.68
CA ALA A 329 11.11 -44.02 -24.87
C ALA A 329 11.80 -45.13 -24.06
N GLY A 330 11.35 -45.37 -22.84
CA GLY A 330 11.78 -46.59 -22.13
C GLY A 330 11.63 -46.63 -20.61
N THR A 331 10.39 -46.72 -20.12
CA THR A 331 10.05 -47.76 -19.11
C THR A 331 8.55 -48.07 -19.16
N GLN A 332 8.14 -48.71 -20.26
CA GLN A 332 7.40 -49.97 -20.28
C GLN A 332 7.51 -50.58 -21.68
#